data_AF-A0A842P1W4-F1
#
_entry.id   AF-A0A842P1W4-F1
#
_cell.length_a   1.000
_cell.length_b   1.000
_cell.length_c   1.000
_cell.angle_alpha   90.00
_cell.angle_beta   90.00
_cell.angle_gamma   90.00
#
_symmetry.space_group_name_H-M   'P 1'
#
loop_
_entity.id
_entity.type
_entity.pdbx_description
1 polymer ?
#
loop_
_entity_poly.entity_id
_entity_poly.type
_entity_poly.pdbx_seq_one_letter_code
_entity_poly.pdbx_strand_id
1 'polypeptide(L)'
;VVILNENQKNWGHMDFLLHYVSIGNKEYIEVKKIMEKYKITLTATLAFLQAGNSKATEEFKYGQFKINEIEKIKAIESIRKYNKIKGFWEFSGSYSFVRAFTNLLEFEDFNFERFNTACRNYPNLIGRRSRSTDYLILFQKLYNWKRSKKVRLIHDDI
;
A
#
# COMPACT_ATOMS: atom_id res chain seq x y z
N VAL A 1 35.13 -22.87 -20.37
CA VAL A 1 34.09 -21.94 -20.85
C VAL A 1 33.69 -21.07 -19.67
N VAL A 2 34.19 -19.83 -19.61
CA VAL A 2 33.89 -18.88 -18.52
C VAL A 2 32.51 -18.30 -18.81
N ILE A 3 31.59 -18.53 -17.88
CA ILE A 3 30.18 -18.15 -17.98
C ILE A 3 30.08 -16.63 -17.90
N LEU A 4 29.81 -15.99 -19.05
CA LEU A 4 29.41 -14.58 -19.14
C LEU A 4 28.00 -14.43 -18.53
N ASN A 5 27.91 -14.07 -17.25
CA ASN A 5 26.64 -13.65 -16.62
C ASN A 5 26.85 -12.59 -15.52
N GLU A 6 27.86 -11.73 -15.68
CA GLU A 6 28.30 -10.87 -14.58
C GLU A 6 27.83 -9.41 -14.60
N ASN A 7 26.89 -8.99 -15.46
CA ASN A 7 26.44 -7.58 -15.44
C ASN A 7 24.99 -7.34 -15.91
N GLN A 8 24.05 -8.23 -15.59
CA GLN A 8 22.64 -7.81 -15.63
C GLN A 8 22.34 -6.95 -14.40
N LYS A 9 22.41 -5.62 -14.56
CA LYS A 9 21.90 -4.69 -13.55
C LYS A 9 20.48 -5.13 -13.18
N ASN A 10 20.24 -5.51 -11.93
CA ASN A 10 18.90 -5.82 -11.46
C ASN A 10 18.07 -4.52 -11.49
N TRP A 11 17.13 -4.42 -12.43
CA TRP A 11 16.24 -3.27 -12.50
C TRP A 11 15.31 -3.24 -11.28
N GLY A 12 15.27 -2.10 -10.59
CA GLY A 12 14.29 -1.83 -9.55
C GLY A 12 12.94 -1.39 -10.15
N HIS A 13 11.88 -1.41 -9.34
CA HIS A 13 10.56 -0.93 -9.81
C HIS A 13 10.59 0.53 -10.31
N MET A 14 11.46 1.37 -9.76
CA MET A 14 11.62 2.74 -10.24
C MET A 14 12.24 2.78 -11.64
N ASP A 15 13.21 1.91 -11.96
CA ASP A 15 13.81 1.84 -13.29
C ASP A 15 12.75 1.45 -14.34
N PHE A 16 11.92 0.44 -14.03
CA PHE A 16 10.79 0.05 -14.88
C PHE A 16 9.80 1.19 -15.07
N LEU A 17 9.41 1.89 -13.99
CA LEU A 17 8.53 3.06 -14.08
C LEU A 17 9.07 4.09 -15.05
N LEU A 18 10.32 4.51 -14.87
CA LEU A 18 10.94 5.56 -15.67
C LEU A 18 11.09 5.13 -17.14
N HIS A 19 11.46 3.88 -17.39
CA HIS A 19 11.55 3.34 -18.74
C HIS A 19 10.19 3.39 -19.45
N TYR A 20 9.13 2.85 -18.86
CA TYR A 20 7.80 2.83 -19.48
C TYR A 20 7.21 4.23 -19.62
N VAL A 21 7.52 5.15 -18.70
CA VAL A 21 7.19 6.58 -18.85
C VAL A 21 7.92 7.20 -20.05
N SER A 22 9.20 6.90 -20.26
CA SER A 22 9.99 7.48 -21.36
C SER A 22 9.51 7.07 -22.75
N ILE A 23 8.89 5.89 -22.87
CA ILE A 23 8.31 5.41 -24.13
C ILE A 23 6.81 5.73 -24.26
N GLY A 24 6.26 6.55 -23.37
CA GLY A 24 4.89 7.06 -23.47
C GLY A 24 3.79 6.12 -22.98
N ASN A 25 4.12 5.11 -22.16
CA ASN A 25 3.09 4.20 -21.63
C ASN A 25 2.17 4.94 -20.63
N LYS A 26 0.89 5.08 -21.02
CA LYS A 26 -0.12 5.87 -20.28
C LYS A 26 -0.34 5.39 -18.84
N GLU A 27 -0.33 4.09 -18.61
CA GLU A 27 -0.55 3.51 -17.28
C GLU A 27 0.58 3.91 -16.31
N TYR A 28 1.82 3.84 -16.78
CA TYR A 28 3.00 4.18 -15.99
C TYR A 28 3.13 5.69 -15.80
N ILE A 29 2.74 6.50 -16.79
CA ILE A 29 2.60 7.95 -16.63
C ILE A 29 1.58 8.26 -15.53
N GLU A 30 0.45 7.56 -15.49
CA GLU A 30 -0.57 7.76 -14.45
C GLU A 30 -0.07 7.34 -13.06
N VAL A 31 0.64 6.22 -12.94
CA VAL A 31 1.31 5.81 -11.69
C VAL A 31 2.26 6.91 -11.21
N LYS A 32 3.11 7.45 -12.10
CA LYS A 32 4.04 8.54 -11.77
C LYS A 32 3.30 9.80 -11.30
N LYS A 33 2.23 10.19 -12.00
CA LYS A 33 1.38 11.35 -11.62
C LYS A 33 0.75 11.18 -10.24
N ILE A 34 0.18 10.01 -9.94
CA ILE A 34 -0.41 9.72 -8.63
C ILE A 34 0.65 9.79 -7.54
N MET A 35 1.82 9.18 -7.76
CA MET A 35 2.94 9.16 -6.83
C MET A 35 3.39 10.59 -6.47
N GLU A 36 3.62 11.43 -7.49
CA GLU A 36 4.06 12.82 -7.33
C GLU A 36 2.98 13.69 -6.68
N LYS A 37 1.73 13.58 -7.15
CA LYS A 37 0.58 14.37 -6.65
C LYS A 37 0.32 14.14 -5.16
N TYR A 38 0.35 12.88 -4.71
CA TYR A 38 0.04 12.52 -3.33
C TYR A 38 1.27 12.36 -2.44
N LYS A 39 2.48 12.54 -3.00
CA LYS A 39 3.77 12.43 -2.30
C LYS A 39 3.90 11.11 -1.54
N ILE A 40 3.61 10.00 -2.20
CA ILE A 40 3.73 8.65 -1.65
C ILE A 40 4.80 7.86 -2.41
N THR A 41 5.32 6.78 -1.83
CA THR A 41 6.35 5.97 -2.48
C THR A 41 5.75 5.15 -3.62
N LEU A 42 6.58 4.74 -4.59
CA LEU A 42 6.15 3.84 -5.66
C LEU A 42 5.54 2.55 -5.09
N THR A 43 6.17 1.97 -4.07
CA THR A 43 5.67 0.78 -3.38
C THR A 43 4.27 0.98 -2.81
N ALA A 44 4.00 2.13 -2.17
CA ALA A 44 2.68 2.44 -1.65
C ALA A 44 1.66 2.67 -2.79
N THR A 45 2.04 3.42 -3.83
CA THR A 45 1.19 3.65 -5.00
C THR A 45 0.76 2.34 -5.64
N LEU A 46 1.70 1.43 -5.88
CA LEU A 46 1.40 0.10 -6.42
C LEU A 46 0.53 -0.70 -5.47
N ALA A 47 0.82 -0.73 -4.16
CA ALA A 47 -0.01 -1.46 -3.20
C ALA A 47 -1.48 -0.96 -3.15
N PHE A 48 -1.72 0.35 -3.36
CA PHE A 48 -3.09 0.88 -3.45
C PHE A 48 -3.78 0.55 -4.77
N LEU A 49 -3.07 0.64 -5.90
CA LEU A 49 -3.62 0.35 -7.22
C LEU A 49 -3.78 -1.15 -7.48
N GLN A 50 -3.11 -2.01 -6.70
CA GLN A 50 -3.06 -3.46 -6.88
C GLN A 50 -3.88 -4.22 -5.84
N ALA A 51 -4.80 -3.56 -5.14
CA ALA A 51 -5.58 -4.16 -4.06
C ALA A 51 -6.29 -5.46 -4.55
N GLY A 52 -5.70 -6.62 -4.22
CA GLY A 52 -6.21 -7.94 -4.62
C GLY A 52 -5.56 -8.60 -5.85
N ASN A 53 -4.70 -7.91 -6.62
CA ASN A 53 -4.02 -8.52 -7.78
C ASN A 53 -2.63 -9.07 -7.39
N SER A 54 -2.51 -10.40 -7.33
CA SER A 54 -1.27 -11.10 -6.98
C SER A 54 -0.19 -11.07 -8.07
N LYS A 55 -0.56 -10.82 -9.33
CA LYS A 55 0.35 -10.77 -10.49
C LYS A 55 0.85 -9.37 -10.79
N ALA A 56 0.31 -8.35 -10.14
CA ALA A 56 0.54 -6.98 -10.55
C ALA A 56 2.00 -6.51 -10.47
N THR A 57 2.82 -7.09 -9.59
CA THR A 57 4.27 -6.81 -9.56
C THR A 57 4.98 -7.34 -10.81
N GLU A 58 4.58 -8.52 -11.29
CA GLU A 58 5.09 -9.13 -12.51
C GLU A 58 4.61 -8.35 -13.75
N GLU A 59 3.32 -8.05 -13.81
CA GLU A 59 2.71 -7.22 -14.86
C GLU A 59 3.37 -5.83 -14.94
N PHE A 60 3.76 -5.25 -13.80
CA PHE A 60 4.48 -3.98 -13.74
C PHE A 60 5.90 -4.06 -14.30
N LYS A 61 6.59 -5.19 -14.11
CA LYS A 61 7.93 -5.39 -14.67
C LYS A 61 7.89 -5.63 -16.18
N TYR A 62 6.84 -6.25 -16.69
CA TYR A 62 6.69 -6.57 -18.11
C TYR A 62 5.93 -5.52 -18.93
N GLY A 63 5.59 -4.36 -18.36
CA GLY A 63 4.90 -3.31 -19.14
C GLY A 63 3.39 -3.57 -19.32
N GLN A 64 2.87 -4.60 -18.65
CA GLN A 64 1.50 -5.09 -18.79
C GLN A 64 0.54 -4.56 -17.72
N PHE A 65 1.05 -3.84 -16.71
CA PHE A 65 0.25 -3.21 -15.68
C PHE A 65 -0.88 -2.34 -16.26
N LYS A 66 -2.10 -2.53 -15.75
CA LYS A 66 -3.30 -1.80 -16.12
C LYS A 66 -3.94 -1.18 -14.89
N ILE A 67 -4.42 0.05 -15.04
CA ILE A 67 -5.21 0.72 -14.02
C ILE A 67 -6.67 0.68 -14.44
N ASN A 68 -7.50 -0.03 -13.67
CA ASN A 68 -8.95 0.11 -13.79
C ASN A 68 -9.40 1.44 -13.16
N GLU A 69 -10.24 2.21 -13.84
CA GLU A 69 -10.68 3.52 -13.34
C GLU A 69 -11.49 3.44 -12.03
N ILE A 70 -12.27 2.37 -11.81
CA ILE A 70 -12.98 2.16 -10.54
C ILE A 70 -11.99 1.88 -9.41
N GLU A 71 -11.02 0.99 -9.65
CA GLU A 71 -9.97 0.66 -8.67
C GLU A 71 -9.11 1.89 -8.37
N LYS A 72 -8.82 2.71 -9.37
CA LYS A 72 -8.11 3.98 -9.23
C LYS A 72 -8.84 4.97 -8.34
N ILE A 73 -10.16 5.12 -8.50
CA ILE A 73 -10.97 6.01 -7.65
C ILE A 73 -10.90 5.54 -6.20
N LYS A 74 -11.09 4.24 -5.95
CA LYS A 74 -10.95 3.63 -4.62
C LYS A 74 -9.55 3.84 -4.05
N ALA A 75 -8.50 3.59 -4.84
CA ALA A 75 -7.11 3.79 -4.47
C ALA A 75 -6.83 5.25 -4.07
N ILE A 76 -7.35 6.22 -4.83
CA ILE A 76 -7.19 7.65 -4.52
C ILE A 76 -7.85 8.01 -3.19
N GLU A 77 -9.03 7.47 -2.89
CA GLU A 77 -9.68 7.67 -1.59
C GLU A 77 -8.83 7.08 -0.45
N SER A 78 -8.36 5.86 -0.63
CA SER A 78 -7.46 5.17 0.32
C SER A 78 -6.16 5.94 0.53
N ILE A 79 -5.56 6.50 -0.53
CA ILE A 79 -4.36 7.34 -0.45
C ILE A 79 -4.61 8.62 0.35
N ARG A 80 -5.78 9.27 0.18
CA ARG A 80 -6.13 10.45 0.97
C ARG A 80 -6.23 10.12 2.47
N LYS A 81 -6.85 8.99 2.80
CA LYS A 81 -6.92 8.48 4.19
C LYS A 81 -5.52 8.13 4.72
N TYR A 82 -4.70 7.43 3.94
CA TYR A 82 -3.31 7.10 4.28
C TYR A 82 -2.46 8.34 4.53
N ASN A 83 -2.60 9.38 3.72
CA ASN A 83 -1.86 10.63 3.89
C ASN A 83 -2.13 11.34 5.22
N LYS A 84 -3.28 11.09 5.86
CA LYS A 84 -3.57 11.60 7.22
C LYS A 84 -2.80 10.86 8.31
N ILE A 85 -2.29 9.65 8.04
CA ILE A 85 -1.66 8.78 9.05
C ILE A 85 -0.20 8.39 8.76
N LYS A 86 0.29 8.54 7.52
CA LYS A 86 1.63 8.06 7.13
C LYS A 86 2.80 8.69 7.91
N GLY A 87 2.59 9.84 8.54
CA GLY A 87 3.64 10.52 9.33
C GLY A 87 3.85 9.95 10.73
N PHE A 88 2.96 9.10 11.23
CA PHE A 88 3.08 8.56 12.58
C PHE A 88 4.18 7.50 12.70
N TRP A 89 4.52 6.80 11.60
CA TRP A 89 5.47 5.70 11.61
C TRP A 89 6.32 5.67 10.34
N GLU A 90 7.64 5.62 10.51
CA GLU A 90 8.63 5.50 9.43
C GLU A 90 8.31 4.38 8.43
N PHE A 91 7.76 3.26 8.91
CA PHE A 91 7.47 2.06 8.12
C PHE A 91 6.13 2.09 7.38
N SER A 92 5.35 3.17 7.48
CA SER A 92 4.00 3.22 6.89
C SER A 92 4.00 3.08 5.36
N GLY A 93 5.12 3.42 4.71
CA GLY A 93 5.29 3.29 3.25
C GLY A 93 5.63 1.88 2.76
N SER A 94 5.78 0.91 3.67
CA SER A 94 6.05 -0.48 3.31
C SER A 94 4.84 -1.15 2.66
N TYR A 95 5.09 -2.07 1.72
CA TYR A 95 4.03 -2.82 1.04
C TYR A 95 3.10 -3.52 2.04
N SER A 96 3.65 -4.20 3.06
CA SER A 96 2.88 -4.92 4.07
C SER A 96 1.97 -4.00 4.89
N PHE A 97 2.44 -2.80 5.25
CA PHE A 97 1.62 -1.81 5.96
C PHE A 97 0.48 -1.31 5.07
N VAL A 98 0.80 -0.88 3.85
CA VAL A 98 -0.21 -0.34 2.92
C VAL A 98 -1.25 -1.39 2.58
N ARG A 99 -0.84 -2.64 2.33
CA ARG A 99 -1.76 -3.76 2.08
C ARG A 99 -2.69 -4.01 3.27
N ALA A 100 -2.15 -4.03 4.49
CA ALA A 100 -2.97 -4.17 5.69
C ALA A 100 -3.96 -3.00 5.85
N PHE A 101 -3.52 -1.79 5.51
CA PHE A 101 -4.35 -0.60 5.60
C PHE A 101 -5.47 -0.62 4.55
N THR A 102 -5.19 -1.02 3.32
CA THR A 102 -6.22 -1.21 2.29
C THR A 102 -7.23 -2.27 2.73
N ASN A 103 -6.79 -3.43 3.23
CA ASN A 103 -7.69 -4.46 3.73
C ASN A 103 -8.57 -3.94 4.88
N LEU A 104 -8.01 -3.12 5.78
CA LEU A 104 -8.75 -2.50 6.88
C LEU A 104 -9.90 -1.61 6.38
N LEU A 105 -9.73 -0.93 5.24
CA LEU A 105 -10.74 -0.05 4.66
C LEU A 105 -11.93 -0.79 4.03
N GLU A 106 -11.78 -2.08 3.71
CA GLU A 106 -12.84 -2.90 3.11
C GLU A 106 -13.83 -3.45 4.15
N PHE A 107 -13.54 -3.32 5.45
CA PHE A 107 -14.47 -3.75 6.51
C PHE A 107 -15.61 -2.73 6.67
N GLU A 108 -16.86 -3.20 6.56
CA GLU A 108 -18.06 -2.34 6.66
C GLU A 108 -18.15 -1.60 8.00
N ASP A 109 -17.79 -2.25 9.11
CA ASP A 109 -17.79 -1.66 10.46
C ASP A 109 -16.58 -0.74 10.73
N PHE A 110 -15.69 -0.56 9.76
CA PHE A 110 -14.51 0.29 9.92
C PHE A 110 -14.84 1.78 9.77
N ASN A 111 -14.54 2.55 10.81
CA ASN A 111 -14.62 4.01 10.78
C ASN A 111 -13.21 4.63 10.74
N PHE A 112 -12.88 5.28 9.63
CA PHE A 112 -11.55 5.85 9.44
C PHE A 112 -11.22 6.98 10.42
N GLU A 113 -12.14 7.90 10.72
CA GLU A 113 -11.85 9.04 11.60
C GLU A 113 -11.57 8.61 13.03
N ARG A 114 -12.24 7.54 13.46
CA ARG A 114 -11.93 6.85 14.71
C ARG A 114 -10.53 6.26 14.70
N PHE A 115 -10.16 5.54 13.65
CA PHE A 115 -8.82 4.96 13.52
C PHE A 115 -7.75 6.06 13.53
N ASN A 116 -7.94 7.13 12.75
CA ASN A 116 -7.07 8.30 12.70
C ASN A 116 -6.88 8.95 14.08
N THR A 117 -7.96 9.09 14.87
CA THR A 117 -7.89 9.57 16.25
C THR A 117 -7.06 8.62 17.15
N ALA A 118 -7.24 7.31 16.98
CA ALA A 118 -6.45 6.32 17.72
C ALA A 118 -4.96 6.39 17.33
N CYS A 119 -4.62 6.53 16.05
CA CYS A 119 -3.23 6.70 15.57
C CYS A 119 -2.55 7.89 16.25
N ARG A 120 -3.26 9.02 16.39
CA ARG A 120 -2.76 10.24 17.04
C ARG A 120 -2.57 10.06 18.54
N ASN A 121 -3.53 9.44 19.21
CA ASN A 121 -3.53 9.32 20.66
C ASN A 121 -2.62 8.21 21.18
N TYR A 122 -2.41 7.16 20.37
CA TYR A 122 -1.71 5.95 20.78
C TYR A 122 -0.72 5.44 19.72
N PRO A 123 0.20 6.28 19.19
CA PRO A 123 1.13 5.88 18.14
C PRO A 123 2.04 4.71 18.55
N ASN A 124 2.37 4.61 19.84
CA ASN A 124 3.24 3.57 20.40
C ASN A 124 2.63 2.16 20.37
N LEU A 125 1.33 2.02 20.08
CA LEU A 125 0.68 0.69 19.98
C LEU A 125 0.96 -0.01 18.65
N ILE A 126 1.50 0.70 17.66
CA ILE A 126 1.90 0.13 16.38
C ILE A 126 3.44 0.08 16.33
N GLY A 127 3.96 -1.11 16.04
CA GLY A 127 5.37 -1.33 15.77
C GLY A 127 5.59 -1.89 14.37
N ARG A 128 6.84 -1.87 13.90
CA ARG A 128 7.22 -2.44 12.61
C ARG A 128 6.87 -3.93 12.57
N ARG A 129 6.29 -4.36 11.45
CA ARG A 129 5.97 -5.76 11.14
C ARG A 129 6.38 -6.10 9.71
N SER A 130 6.60 -7.38 9.47
CA SER A 130 7.00 -7.91 8.16
C SER A 130 5.79 -8.30 7.31
N ARG A 131 4.74 -8.85 7.92
CA ARG A 131 3.54 -9.33 7.20
C ARG A 131 2.37 -8.36 7.34
N SER A 132 1.52 -8.32 6.32
CA SER A 132 0.30 -7.50 6.34
C SER A 132 -0.71 -8.01 7.38
N THR A 133 -0.78 -9.31 7.61
CA THR A 133 -1.63 -9.92 8.64
C THR A 133 -1.25 -9.44 10.05
N ASP A 134 0.04 -9.41 10.34
CA ASP A 134 0.57 -8.90 11.61
C ASP A 134 0.22 -7.41 11.82
N TYR A 135 0.27 -6.60 10.76
CA TYR A 135 -0.19 -5.20 10.81
C TYR A 135 -1.69 -5.09 11.04
N LEU A 136 -2.51 -5.94 10.40
CA LEU A 136 -3.96 -5.91 10.56
C LEU A 136 -4.37 -6.22 12.01
N ILE A 137 -3.69 -7.17 12.66
CA ILE A 137 -3.87 -7.47 14.09
C ILE A 137 -3.55 -6.23 14.95
N LEU A 138 -2.45 -5.54 14.65
CA LEU A 138 -2.09 -4.29 15.34
C LEU A 138 -3.11 -3.18 15.08
N PHE A 139 -3.61 -3.04 13.86
CA PHE A 139 -4.66 -2.07 13.53
C PHE A 139 -5.95 -2.36 14.28
N GLN A 140 -6.37 -3.63 14.39
CA GLN A 140 -7.51 -4.00 15.21
C GLN A 140 -7.26 -3.70 16.70
N LYS A 141 -6.06 -3.97 17.22
CA LYS A 141 -5.70 -3.66 18.61
C LYS A 141 -5.76 -2.16 18.88
N LEU A 142 -5.14 -1.35 18.01
CA LEU A 142 -5.18 0.11 18.08
C LEU A 142 -6.62 0.62 17.97
N TYR A 143 -7.37 0.12 16.98
CA TYR A 143 -8.76 0.47 16.78
C TYR A 143 -9.56 0.13 18.03
N ASN A 144 -9.46 -1.05 18.63
CA ASN A 144 -10.26 -1.41 19.81
C ASN A 144 -9.71 -0.92 21.15
N TRP A 145 -8.63 -0.14 21.15
CA TRP A 145 -8.00 0.30 22.39
C TRP A 145 -8.97 1.10 23.26
N LYS A 146 -9.08 0.71 24.54
CA LYS A 146 -9.99 1.31 25.54
C LYS A 146 -11.47 1.33 25.13
N ARG A 147 -11.93 0.38 24.31
CA ARG A 147 -13.37 0.19 24.04
C ARG A 147 -13.98 -0.96 24.83
N SER A 148 -15.18 -0.71 25.33
CA SER A 148 -16.08 -1.72 25.86
C SER A 148 -16.61 -2.62 24.72
N LYS A 149 -17.25 -2.03 23.71
CA LYS A 149 -17.72 -2.75 22.50
C LYS A 149 -16.61 -2.82 21.45
N LYS A 150 -16.02 -4.01 21.27
CA LYS A 150 -14.97 -4.26 20.27
C LYS A 150 -15.58 -4.55 18.90
N VAL A 151 -14.88 -4.14 17.86
CA VAL A 151 -15.21 -4.41 16.45
C VAL A 151 -14.18 -5.38 15.89
N ARG A 152 -14.63 -6.43 15.21
CA ARG A 152 -13.73 -7.39 14.57
C ARG A 152 -13.37 -6.88 13.17
N LEU A 153 -12.08 -6.73 12.92
CA LEU A 153 -11.47 -6.19 11.69
C LEU A 153 -10.40 -7.15 11.14
N ILE A 154 -10.58 -8.44 11.40
CA ILE A 154 -9.78 -9.55 10.87
C ILE A 154 -10.76 -10.63 10.40
N HIS A 155 -10.51 -11.21 9.23
CA HIS A 155 -11.24 -12.39 8.78
C HIS A 155 -10.79 -13.62 9.56
N ASP A 156 -11.66 -14.62 9.66
CA ASP A 156 -11.47 -15.83 10.47
C ASP A 156 -10.35 -16.75 9.92
N ASP A 157 -9.96 -16.57 8.65
CA ASP A 157 -8.99 -17.40 7.93
C ASP A 157 -7.54 -16.88 8.02
N ILE A 158 -7.19 -16.12 9.06
CA ILE A 158 -5.81 -15.61 9.29
C ILE A 158 -5.08 -16.45 10.34
#